data_AF-A0A3R6Q626-F1
#
_entry.id   AF-A0A3R6Q626-F1
#
_cell.length_a   1.000
_cell.length_b   1.000
_cell.length_c   1.000
_cell.angle_alpha   90.00
_cell.angle_beta   90.00
_cell.angle_gamma   90.00
#
_symmetry.space_group_name_H-M   'P 1'
#
loop_
_entity.id
_entity.type
_entity.pdbx_description
1 polymer ?
#
loop_
_entity_poly.entity_id
_entity_poly.type
_entity_poly.pdbx_seq_one_letter_code
_entity_poly.pdbx_strand_id
1 'polypeptide(L)'
;MDKLVEFLTARIFYTVAIIGGLLFPGLIFVFVWDRDFFSSISFLLLLVFSTAVSFMVYIANVLFMSYVMMFEDKMNSEKEPSDIHDLLGIPLIFSVIEMSVAMIAKLYNKNISIFICVIILLIALISFTISKCIYLKVKSGMNNRKK
;
A
#
# COMPACT_ATOMS: atom_id res chain seq x y z
N MET A 1 1.29 15.38 33.16
CA MET A 1 0.37 14.38 32.59
C MET A 1 0.06 14.66 31.13
N ASP A 2 0.10 15.92 30.69
CA ASP A 2 -0.24 16.30 29.30
C ASP A 2 0.66 15.66 28.24
N LYS A 3 1.97 15.56 28.47
CA LYS A 3 2.90 14.86 27.57
C LYS A 3 2.63 13.36 27.44
N LEU A 4 2.08 12.72 28.48
CA LEU A 4 1.74 11.29 28.47
C LEU A 4 0.43 11.05 27.72
N VAL A 5 -0.56 11.94 27.94
CA VAL A 5 -1.80 11.97 27.20
C VAL A 5 -1.50 12.20 25.72
N GLU A 6 -0.73 13.23 25.36
CA GLU A 6 -0.31 13.52 23.97
C GLU A 6 0.41 12.35 23.29
N PHE A 7 1.26 11.61 24.01
CA PHE A 7 1.91 10.40 23.49
C PHE A 7 0.94 9.22 23.26
N LEU A 8 -0.05 9.08 24.15
CA LEU A 8 -1.11 8.07 24.05
C LEU A 8 -2.11 8.43 22.95
N THR A 9 -2.57 9.68 22.85
CA THR A 9 -3.49 10.12 21.78
C THR A 9 -2.82 10.06 20.42
N ALA A 10 -1.56 10.48 20.28
CA ALA A 10 -0.83 10.38 19.02
C ALA A 10 -0.80 8.93 18.50
N ARG A 11 -0.46 7.95 19.36
CA ARG A 11 -0.46 6.52 18.99
C ARG A 11 -1.85 5.92 18.78
N ILE A 12 -2.86 6.39 19.51
CA ILE A 12 -4.25 5.94 19.34
C ILE A 12 -4.80 6.42 17.99
N PHE A 13 -4.55 7.67 17.59
CA PHE A 13 -4.96 8.14 16.27
C PHE A 13 -4.26 7.38 15.14
N TYR A 14 -2.96 7.06 15.28
CA TYR A 14 -2.29 6.16 14.33
C TYR A 14 -2.91 4.76 14.32
N THR A 15 -3.22 4.19 15.49
CA THR A 15 -3.83 2.86 15.59
C THR A 15 -5.23 2.84 14.99
N VAL A 16 -6.03 3.87 15.23
CA VAL A 16 -7.37 4.06 14.65
C VAL A 16 -7.28 4.36 13.15
N ALA A 17 -6.26 5.09 12.69
CA ALA A 17 -6.02 5.32 11.27
C ALA A 17 -5.54 4.05 10.55
N ILE A 18 -4.78 3.18 11.23
CA ILE A 18 -4.35 1.88 10.70
C ILE A 18 -5.55 0.93 10.65
N ILE A 19 -6.30 0.80 11.75
CA ILE A 19 -7.50 -0.05 11.80
C ILE A 19 -8.55 0.49 10.83
N GLY A 20 -8.87 1.79 10.85
CA GLY A 20 -9.80 2.40 9.90
C GLY A 20 -9.30 2.33 8.46
N GLY A 21 -8.01 2.57 8.23
CA GLY A 21 -7.37 2.55 6.91
C GLY A 21 -7.19 1.16 6.30
N LEU A 22 -7.19 0.09 7.10
CA LEU A 22 -7.23 -1.29 6.60
C LEU A 22 -8.65 -1.82 6.53
N LEU A 23 -9.45 -1.58 7.57
CA LEU A 23 -10.75 -2.21 7.72
C LEU A 23 -11.79 -1.56 6.81
N PHE A 24 -11.78 -0.23 6.66
CA PHE A 24 -12.76 0.49 5.84
C PHE A 24 -12.63 0.20 4.33
N PRO A 25 -11.44 0.27 3.69
CA PRO A 25 -11.33 -0.08 2.27
C PRO A 25 -11.59 -1.56 2.02
N GLY A 26 -11.24 -2.46 2.93
CA GLY A 26 -11.57 -3.88 2.83
C GLY A 26 -13.07 -4.14 2.79
N LEU A 27 -13.85 -3.41 3.58
CA LEU A 27 -15.27 -3.65 3.74
C LEU A 27 -16.03 -3.20 2.49
N ILE A 28 -15.66 -2.03 1.97
CA ILE A 28 -16.19 -1.51 0.71
C ILE A 28 -15.75 -2.41 -0.45
N PHE A 29 -14.52 -2.94 -0.42
CA PHE A 29 -14.03 -3.82 -1.47
C PHE A 29 -14.86 -5.10 -1.58
N VAL A 30 -15.11 -5.78 -0.45
CA VAL A 30 -15.96 -6.98 -0.41
C VAL A 30 -17.37 -6.65 -0.92
N PHE A 31 -17.94 -5.52 -0.48
CA PHE A 31 -19.27 -5.07 -0.92
C PHE A 31 -19.34 -4.81 -2.44
N VAL A 32 -18.33 -4.15 -3.01
CA VAL A 32 -18.30 -3.82 -4.44
C VAL A 32 -18.14 -5.08 -5.29
N TRP A 33 -17.39 -6.06 -4.81
CA TRP A 33 -17.03 -7.23 -5.59
C TRP A 33 -18.03 -8.38 -5.49
N ASP A 34 -18.61 -8.61 -4.32
CA ASP A 34 -19.55 -9.70 -4.08
C ASP A 34 -20.62 -9.29 -3.06
N ARG A 35 -21.71 -8.70 -3.58
CA ARG A 35 -22.83 -8.20 -2.76
C ARG A 35 -23.62 -9.32 -2.10
N ASP A 36 -23.71 -10.47 -2.76
CA ASP A 36 -24.47 -11.62 -2.25
C ASP A 36 -23.70 -12.26 -1.10
N PHE A 37 -22.38 -12.39 -1.23
CA PHE A 37 -21.50 -12.78 -0.12
C PHE A 37 -21.55 -11.78 1.04
N PHE A 38 -21.54 -10.46 0.74
CA PHE A 38 -21.63 -9.42 1.76
C PHE A 38 -22.91 -9.50 2.59
N SER A 39 -24.05 -9.80 1.95
CA SER A 39 -25.36 -9.85 2.63
C SER A 39 -25.65 -11.19 3.31
N SER A 40 -24.99 -12.27 2.89
CA SER A 40 -25.28 -13.63 3.39
C SER A 40 -24.41 -14.04 4.57
N ILE A 41 -23.31 -13.32 4.83
CA ILE A 41 -22.33 -13.71 5.83
C ILE A 41 -22.52 -13.00 7.17
N SER A 42 -22.09 -13.63 8.26
CA SER A 42 -22.13 -13.01 9.59
C SER A 42 -21.18 -11.82 9.69
N PHE A 43 -21.59 -10.78 10.42
CA PHE A 43 -20.80 -9.56 10.61
C PHE A 43 -19.35 -9.82 11.07
N LEU A 44 -19.14 -10.77 11.98
CA LEU A 44 -17.81 -11.13 12.47
C LEU A 44 -16.93 -11.69 11.33
N LEU A 45 -17.47 -12.59 10.51
CA LEU A 45 -16.76 -13.13 9.36
C LEU A 45 -16.47 -12.03 8.33
N LEU A 46 -17.42 -11.12 8.11
CA LEU A 46 -17.25 -9.98 7.20
C LEU A 46 -16.08 -9.09 7.63
N LEU A 47 -15.96 -8.78 8.92
CA LEU A 47 -14.83 -8.02 9.46
C LEU A 47 -13.50 -8.75 9.24
N VAL A 48 -13.47 -10.07 9.48
CA VAL A 48 -12.27 -10.88 9.27
C VAL A 48 -11.87 -10.89 7.79
N PHE A 49 -12.81 -11.11 6.87
CA PHE A 49 -12.54 -11.09 5.43
C PHE A 49 -12.09 -9.72 4.94
N SER A 50 -12.78 -8.66 5.37
CA SER A 50 -12.43 -7.27 5.07
C SER A 50 -10.99 -6.96 5.49
N THR A 51 -10.65 -7.28 6.74
CA THR A 51 -9.30 -7.05 7.27
C THR A 51 -8.27 -7.90 6.54
N ALA A 52 -8.58 -9.17 6.26
CA ALA A 52 -7.68 -10.08 5.56
C ALA A 52 -7.35 -9.59 4.14
N VAL A 53 -8.35 -9.15 3.38
CA VAL A 53 -8.13 -8.62 2.02
C VAL A 53 -7.19 -7.42 2.06
N SER A 54 -7.48 -6.44 2.91
CA SER A 54 -6.62 -5.24 3.00
C SER A 54 -5.23 -5.55 3.54
N PHE A 55 -5.11 -6.51 4.47
CA PHE A 55 -3.81 -6.92 5.00
C PHE A 55 -2.95 -7.65 3.95
N MET A 56 -3.57 -8.47 3.09
CA MET A 56 -2.87 -9.16 1.99
C MET A 56 -2.30 -8.16 0.97
N VAL A 57 -3.06 -7.11 0.62
CA VAL A 57 -2.58 -6.03 -0.26
C VAL A 57 -1.46 -5.25 0.42
N TYR A 58 -1.64 -4.93 1.71
CA TYR A 58 -0.62 -4.21 2.49
C TYR A 58 0.71 -4.97 2.58
N ILE A 59 0.69 -6.27 2.90
CA ILE A 59 1.91 -7.10 2.95
C ILE A 59 2.64 -7.07 1.61
N ALA A 60 1.91 -7.22 0.50
CA ALA A 60 2.52 -7.18 -0.84
C ALA A 60 3.26 -5.85 -1.08
N ASN A 61 2.65 -4.73 -0.69
CA ASN A 61 3.24 -3.40 -0.83
C ASN A 61 4.43 -3.18 0.10
N VAL A 62 4.41 -3.72 1.33
CA VAL A 62 5.56 -3.68 2.25
C VAL A 62 6.74 -4.46 1.68
N LEU A 63 6.49 -5.68 1.17
CA LEU A 63 7.54 -6.50 0.53
C LEU A 63 8.12 -5.77 -0.68
N PHE A 64 7.27 -5.21 -1.54
CA PHE A 64 7.70 -4.43 -2.69
C PHE A 64 8.56 -3.22 -2.29
N MET A 65 8.12 -2.46 -1.29
CA MET A 65 8.85 -1.28 -0.86
C MET A 65 10.18 -1.63 -0.19
N SER A 66 10.23 -2.73 0.57
CA SER A 66 11.48 -3.26 1.13
C SER A 66 12.50 -3.61 0.04
N TYR A 67 12.03 -4.22 -1.06
CA TYR A 67 12.88 -4.54 -2.22
C TYR A 67 13.41 -3.27 -2.90
N VAL A 68 12.56 -2.25 -3.06
CA VAL A 68 12.95 -0.95 -3.62
C VAL A 68 14.01 -0.27 -2.75
N MET A 69 13.85 -0.27 -1.43
CA MET A 69 14.83 0.31 -0.50
C MET A 69 16.17 -0.43 -0.54
N MET A 70 16.16 -1.77 -0.47
CA MET A 70 17.39 -2.57 -0.59
C MET A 70 18.15 -2.30 -1.91
N PHE A 71 17.42 -2.02 -2.98
CA PHE A 71 18.04 -1.70 -4.27
C PHE A 71 18.60 -0.27 -4.31
N GLU A 72 17.93 0.70 -3.67
CA GLU A 72 18.44 2.07 -3.53
C GLU A 72 19.73 2.12 -2.70
N ASP A 73 19.78 1.38 -1.59
CA ASP A 73 20.96 1.33 -0.72
C ASP A 73 22.19 0.77 -1.46
N LYS A 74 21.98 -0.22 -2.35
CA LYS A 74 23.04 -0.74 -3.21
C LYS A 74 23.56 0.27 -4.25
N MET A 75 22.72 1.20 -4.71
CA MET A 75 23.09 2.17 -5.74
C MET A 75 23.58 3.52 -5.18
N ASN A 76 23.14 3.92 -3.99
CA ASN A 76 23.55 5.15 -3.32
C ASN A 76 24.05 4.83 -1.91
N SER A 77 25.37 4.67 -1.79
CA SER A 77 26.06 4.37 -0.52
C SER A 77 26.08 5.54 0.48
N GLU A 78 25.53 6.71 0.13
CA GLU A 78 25.57 7.94 0.95
C GLU A 78 24.21 8.34 1.56
N LYS A 79 23.15 7.52 1.44
CA LYS A 79 21.85 7.86 2.02
C LYS A 79 21.76 7.48 3.51
N GLU A 80 21.10 8.34 4.28
CA GLU A 80 20.64 8.02 5.63
C GLU A 80 19.71 6.80 5.60
N PRO A 81 19.74 5.95 6.65
CA PRO A 81 18.88 4.78 6.73
C PRO A 81 17.41 5.19 6.59
N SER A 82 16.66 4.46 5.75
CA SER A 82 15.25 4.70 5.55
C SER A 82 14.48 4.62 6.87
N ASP A 83 13.63 5.61 7.12
CA ASP A 83 12.83 5.65 8.34
C ASP A 83 11.80 4.50 8.32
N ILE A 84 11.55 3.91 9.50
CA ILE A 84 10.48 2.92 9.72
C ILE A 84 9.13 3.49 9.27
N HIS A 85 8.95 4.80 9.41
CA HIS A 85 7.77 5.51 8.91
C HIS A 85 7.61 5.38 7.39
N ASP A 86 8.69 5.43 6.62
CA ASP A 86 8.64 5.26 5.16
C ASP A 86 8.41 3.79 4.79
N LEU A 87 8.98 2.86 5.56
CA LEU A 87 8.82 1.42 5.31
C LEU A 87 7.40 0.91 5.59
N LEU A 88 6.71 1.47 6.59
CA LEU A 88 5.38 1.00 7.00
C LEU A 88 4.25 1.92 6.55
N GLY A 89 4.48 3.23 6.50
CA GLY A 89 3.47 4.24 6.18
C GLY A 89 3.20 4.36 4.69
N ILE A 90 4.25 4.38 3.85
CA ILE A 90 4.09 4.51 2.39
C ILE A 90 3.32 3.32 1.81
N PRO A 91 3.63 2.05 2.16
CA PRO A 91 2.85 0.90 1.69
C PRO A 91 1.39 0.93 2.14
N LEU A 92 1.10 1.51 3.30
CA LEU A 92 -0.26 1.63 3.81
C LEU A 92 -1.07 2.57 2.92
N ILE A 93 -0.54 3.75 2.63
CA ILE A 93 -1.17 4.71 1.71
C ILE A 93 -1.36 4.09 0.33
N PHE A 94 -0.33 3.39 -0.18
CA PHE A 94 -0.42 2.69 -1.47
C PHE A 94 -1.52 1.64 -1.48
N SER A 95 -1.64 0.83 -0.42
CA SER A 95 -2.68 -0.21 -0.34
C SER A 95 -4.09 0.38 -0.38
N VAL A 96 -4.33 1.52 0.28
CA VAL A 96 -5.63 2.21 0.24
C VAL A 96 -5.93 2.74 -1.15
N ILE A 97 -4.94 3.34 -1.82
CA ILE A 97 -5.09 3.87 -3.17
C ILE A 97 -5.37 2.74 -4.17
N GLU A 98 -4.61 1.65 -4.13
CA GLU A 98 -4.78 0.51 -5.03
C GLU A 98 -6.16 -0.13 -4.88
N MET A 99 -6.60 -0.36 -3.64
CA MET A 99 -7.95 -0.88 -3.40
C MET A 99 -9.02 0.08 -3.90
N SER A 100 -8.83 1.39 -3.68
CA SER A 100 -9.76 2.42 -4.16
C SER A 100 -9.87 2.45 -5.68
N VAL A 101 -8.73 2.40 -6.40
CA VAL A 101 -8.69 2.35 -7.86
C VAL A 101 -9.35 1.08 -8.39
N ALA A 102 -9.07 -0.08 -7.77
CA ALA A 102 -9.70 -1.34 -8.15
C ALA A 102 -11.23 -1.31 -7.98
N MET A 103 -11.72 -0.74 -6.88
CA MET A 103 -13.16 -0.56 -6.66
C MET A 103 -13.79 0.37 -7.70
N ILE A 104 -13.16 1.51 -7.99
CA ILE A 104 -13.64 2.45 -9.02
C ILE A 104 -13.70 1.74 -10.38
N ALA A 105 -12.64 1.01 -10.77
CA ALA A 105 -12.60 0.27 -12.02
C ALA A 105 -13.76 -0.75 -12.13
N LYS A 106 -14.05 -1.47 -11.04
CA LYS A 106 -15.16 -2.43 -10.98
C LYS A 106 -16.54 -1.76 -11.09
N LEU A 107 -16.69 -0.56 -10.52
CA LEU A 107 -17.93 0.22 -10.62
C LEU A 107 -18.17 0.73 -12.05
N TYR A 108 -17.11 1.17 -12.75
CA TYR A 108 -17.20 1.61 -14.14
C TYR A 108 -17.40 0.46 -15.12
N ASN A 109 -16.80 -0.71 -14.86
CA ASN A 109 -16.88 -1.86 -15.74
C ASN A 109 -17.12 -3.15 -14.95
N LYS A 110 -18.40 -3.55 -14.87
CA LYS A 110 -18.86 -4.70 -14.08
C LYS A 110 -18.20 -6.02 -14.49
N ASN A 111 -17.73 -6.15 -15.74
CA ASN A 111 -17.12 -7.37 -16.26
C ASN A 111 -15.63 -7.51 -15.89
N ILE A 112 -15.02 -6.52 -15.25
CA ILE A 112 -13.63 -6.64 -14.80
C ILE A 112 -13.54 -7.70 -13.69
N SER A 113 -12.70 -8.71 -13.94
CA SER A 113 -12.33 -9.72 -12.94
C SER A 113 -11.21 -9.20 -12.04
N ILE A 114 -11.16 -9.67 -10.79
CA ILE A 114 -10.07 -9.36 -9.83
C ILE A 114 -8.72 -9.66 -10.48
N PHE A 115 -8.64 -10.77 -11.22
CA PHE A 115 -7.41 -11.22 -11.86
C PHE A 115 -6.84 -10.17 -12.84
N ILE A 116 -7.70 -9.49 -13.60
CA ILE A 116 -7.28 -8.44 -14.54
C ILE A 116 -6.75 -7.22 -13.76
N CYS A 117 -7.42 -6.83 -12.68
CA CYS A 117 -6.95 -5.75 -11.81
C CYS A 117 -5.58 -6.06 -11.21
N VAL A 118 -5.35 -7.30 -10.74
CA VAL A 118 -4.05 -7.73 -10.20
C VAL A 118 -2.95 -7.66 -11.25
N ILE A 119 -3.23 -8.10 -12.49
CA ILE A 119 -2.26 -8.01 -13.59
C ILE A 119 -1.90 -6.54 -13.89
N ILE A 120 -2.89 -5.66 -13.98
CA ILE A 120 -2.66 -4.23 -14.26
C ILE A 120 -1.82 -3.60 -13.14
N LEU A 121 -2.12 -3.92 -11.88
CA LEU A 121 -1.36 -3.43 -10.73
C LEU A 121 0.10 -3.94 -10.75
N LEU A 122 0.32 -5.22 -11.05
CA LEU A 122 1.67 -5.77 -11.20
C LEU A 122 2.47 -5.06 -12.30
N ILE A 123 1.84 -4.81 -13.45
CA ILE A 123 2.49 -4.07 -14.55
C ILE A 123 2.84 -2.64 -14.11
N ALA A 124 1.94 -1.97 -13.38
CA ALA A 124 2.18 -0.62 -12.86
C ALA A 124 3.36 -0.59 -11.86
N LEU A 125 3.42 -1.56 -10.93
CA LEU A 125 4.52 -1.68 -9.96
C LEU A 125 5.86 -1.95 -10.66
N ILE A 126 5.90 -2.85 -11.65
CA ILE A 126 7.10 -3.13 -12.44
C ILE A 126 7.54 -1.86 -13.20
N SER A 127 6.61 -1.16 -13.86
CA SER A 127 6.89 0.11 -14.55
C SER A 127 7.49 1.17 -13.62
N PHE A 128 6.96 1.27 -12.40
CA PHE A 128 7.46 2.18 -11.37
C PHE A 128 8.91 1.85 -10.96
N THR A 129 9.24 0.57 -10.73
CA THR A 129 10.62 0.17 -10.40
C THR A 129 11.60 0.50 -11.51
N ILE A 130 11.24 0.23 -12.77
CA ILE A 130 12.08 0.51 -13.94
C ILE A 130 12.32 2.02 -14.06
N SER A 131 11.27 2.83 -13.95
CA SER A 131 11.35 4.28 -14.03
C SER A 131 12.26 4.86 -12.94
N LYS A 132 12.12 4.37 -11.71
CA LYS A 132 12.99 4.77 -10.58
C LYS A 132 14.45 4.34 -10.81
N CYS A 133 14.68 3.14 -11.35
CA CYS A 133 16.02 2.64 -11.68
C CYS A 133 16.71 3.52 -12.74
N ILE A 134 15.99 3.89 -13.80
CA ILE A 134 16.49 4.81 -14.84
C ILE A 134 16.87 6.16 -14.22
N TYR A 135 15.98 6.73 -13.40
CA TYR A 135 16.22 8.01 -12.74
C TYR A 135 17.50 7.99 -11.87
N LEU A 136 17.68 6.94 -11.05
CA LEU A 136 18.86 6.80 -10.19
C LEU A 136 20.15 6.65 -11.02
N LYS A 137 20.11 5.89 -12.11
CA LYS A 137 21.26 5.72 -13.01
C LYS A 137 21.66 7.03 -13.69
N VAL A 138 20.68 7.82 -14.16
CA VAL A 138 20.92 9.16 -14.74
C VAL A 138 21.52 10.11 -13.70
N LYS A 139 20.97 10.13 -12.48
CA LYS A 139 21.47 10.97 -11.39
C LYS A 139 22.91 10.63 -10.99
N SER A 140 23.24 9.34 -10.88
CA SER A 140 24.61 8.86 -10.58
C SER A 140 25.60 9.25 -11.69
N GLY A 141 25.20 9.10 -12.97
CA GLY A 141 26.02 9.52 -14.11
C GLY A 141 26.27 11.03 -14.19
N MET A 142 25.32 11.85 -13.73
CA MET A 142 25.51 13.31 -13.63
C MET A 142 26.47 13.71 -12.49
N ASN A 143 26.47 13.00 -11.37
CA ASN A 143 27.36 13.30 -10.25
C ASN A 143 28.83 12.99 -10.57
N ASN A 144 29.08 11.93 -11.34
CA ASN A 144 30.44 11.57 -11.80
C ASN A 144 31.01 12.52 -12.86
N ARG A 145 30.19 13.37 -13.51
CA ARG A 145 30.68 14.41 -14.44
C ARG A 145 31.02 15.74 -13.76
N LYS A 146 30.67 15.90 -12.48
CA LYS A 146 30.94 17.10 -11.67
C LYS A 146 32.18 16.98 -10.77
N LYS A 147 32.75 15.77 -10.64
CA LYS A 147 34.09 15.54 -10.09
C LYS A 147 35.11 15.51 -11.22
#